data_AF-A0A5K1ABQ6-F1
#
_entry.id   AF-A0A5K1ABQ6-F1
#
_cell.length_a   1.000
_cell.length_b   1.000
_cell.length_c   1.000
_cell.angle_alpha   90.00
_cell.angle_beta   90.00
_cell.angle_gamma   90.00
#
_symmetry.space_group_name_H-M   'P 1'
#
loop_
_entity.id
_entity.type
_entity.pdbx_description
1 polymer ?
#
loop_
_entity_poly.entity_id
_entity_poly.type
_entity_poly.pdbx_seq_one_letter_code
_entity_poly.pdbx_strand_id
1 'polypeptide(L)' 'QTGNMYKNVKKKIERGVAFPTCISVNNTVCHFSPLASDETTLEENDVVK' A
#
# COMPACT_ATOMS: atom_id res chain seq x y z
N GLN A 1 -7.40 1.59 -9.37
CA GLN A 1 -7.31 0.10 -9.50
C GLN A 1 -6.66 -0.28 -10.83
N THR A 2 -5.42 -0.77 -10.80
CA THR A 2 -4.64 -1.13 -12.01
C THR A 2 -5.09 -2.43 -12.68
N GLY A 3 -5.82 -3.31 -11.97
CA GLY A 3 -6.34 -4.56 -12.51
C GLY A 3 -7.31 -4.41 -13.68
N ASN A 4 -7.89 -3.22 -13.87
CA ASN A 4 -8.77 -2.90 -14.99
C ASN A 4 -8.04 -2.41 -16.24
N MET A 5 -6.76 -2.04 -16.12
CA MET A 5 -5.95 -1.59 -17.26
C MET A 5 -5.40 -2.77 -18.04
N TYR A 6 -5.27 -2.62 -19.37
CA TYR A 6 -4.67 -3.64 -20.24
C TYR A 6 -5.39 -5.00 -20.20
N LYS A 7 -6.71 -5.04 -20.01
CA LYS A 7 -7.49 -6.29 -20.06
C LYS A 7 -7.65 -6.87 -21.47
N ASN A 8 -7.67 -6.00 -22.49
CA ASN A 8 -8.01 -6.38 -23.88
C ASN A 8 -6.80 -6.32 -24.83
N VAL A 9 -5.58 -6.35 -24.30
CA VAL A 9 -4.37 -6.39 -25.12
C VAL A 9 -4.09 -7.83 -25.57
N LYS A 10 -3.65 -8.00 -26.82
CA LYS A 10 -3.34 -9.32 -27.39
C LYS A 10 -2.15 -10.02 -26.71
N LYS A 11 -1.25 -9.25 -26.09
CA LYS A 11 -0.08 -9.76 -25.38
C LYS A 11 -0.37 -9.82 -23.89
N LYS A 12 0.00 -10.92 -23.22
CA LYS A 12 -0.08 -11.01 -21.76
C LYS A 12 0.89 -10.00 -21.14
N ILE A 13 0.35 -9.03 -20.42
CA ILE A 13 1.12 -8.01 -19.69
C ILE A 13 1.02 -8.36 -18.20
N GLU A 14 2.17 -8.52 -17.55
CA GLU A 14 2.25 -8.69 -16.11
C GLU A 14 1.83 -7.39 -15.41
N ARG A 15 0.97 -7.51 -14.42
CA ARG A 15 0.40 -6.38 -13.68
C ARG A 15 0.13 -6.80 -12.26
N GLY A 16 0.37 -5.89 -11.34
CA GLY A 16 0.18 -6.13 -9.92
C GLY A 16 0.58 -4.92 -9.11
N VAL A 17 0.55 -5.10 -7.79
CA VAL A 17 1.12 -4.18 -6.83
C VAL A 17 2.62 -4.52 -6.75
N ALA A 18 3.49 -3.55 -7.08
CA ALA A 18 4.94 -3.78 -7.04
C ALA A 18 5.49 -3.78 -5.60
N PHE A 19 4.88 -3.00 -4.72
CA PHE A 19 5.23 -2.91 -3.31
C PHE A 19 3.95 -2.69 -2.48
N PRO A 20 3.75 -3.38 -1.34
CA PRO A 20 2.54 -3.24 -0.54
C PRO A 20 2.36 -1.80 -0.06
N THR A 21 1.10 -1.41 0.14
CA THR A 21 0.81 -0.12 0.79
C THR A 21 1.39 -0.15 2.20
N CYS A 22 2.18 0.87 2.52
CA CYS A 22 2.75 1.07 3.84
C CYS A 22 2.32 2.44 4.36
N ILE A 23 2.17 2.57 5.68
CA ILE A 23 1.77 3.82 6.36
C ILE A 23 2.67 4.01 7.57
N SER A 24 3.64 4.92 7.52
CA SER A 24 4.66 5.05 8.57
C SER A 24 4.45 6.33 9.39
N VAL A 25 3.92 6.18 10.60
CA VAL A 25 3.64 7.30 11.52
C VAL A 25 4.89 7.76 12.27
N ASN A 26 5.03 9.07 12.44
CA ASN A 26 6.00 9.73 13.32
C ASN A 26 7.44 9.25 13.10
N ASN A 27 8.05 8.61 14.11
CA ASN A 27 9.42 8.11 14.09
C ASN A 27 9.61 6.85 13.22
N THR A 28 8.52 6.21 12.76
CA THR A 28 8.60 5.07 11.87
C THR A 28 9.10 5.53 10.51
N VAL A 29 10.26 5.03 10.08
CA VAL A 29 10.93 5.55 8.89
C VAL A 29 10.26 5.05 7.60
N CYS A 30 10.00 3.75 7.48
CA CYS A 30 9.43 3.14 6.27
C CYS A 30 8.87 1.74 6.53
N HIS A 31 8.18 1.20 5.51
CA HIS A 31 7.76 -0.21 5.39
C HIS A 31 6.81 -0.74 6.47
N PHE A 32 6.06 0.14 7.15
CA PHE A 32 4.98 -0.32 8.03
C PHE A 32 3.77 -0.77 7.22
N SER A 33 3.65 -2.08 7.01
CA SER A 33 2.50 -2.76 6.40
C SER A 33 1.89 -3.70 7.45
N PRO A 34 0.95 -3.21 8.28
CA PRO A 34 0.47 -3.93 9.45
C PRO A 34 -0.21 -5.26 9.10
N LEU A 35 -0.17 -6.20 10.03
CA LEU A 35 -0.95 -7.44 9.97
C LEU A 35 -2.42 -7.14 10.32
N ALA A 36 -3.32 -8.06 9.98
CA ALA A 36 -4.75 -7.91 10.29
C ALA A 36 -5.07 -7.85 11.80
N SER A 37 -4.15 -8.30 12.66
CA SER A 37 -4.27 -8.25 14.11
C SER A 37 -3.68 -6.97 14.73
N ASP A 38 -3.13 -6.07 13.92
CA ASP A 38 -2.62 -4.79 14.40
C ASP A 38 -3.80 -3.83 14.62
N GLU A 39 -3.92 -3.29 15.82
CA GLU A 39 -5.03 -2.42 16.23
C GLU A 39 -4.63 -0.93 16.25
N THR A 40 -3.46 -0.58 15.69
CA THR A 40 -2.98 0.81 15.66
C THR A 40 -3.94 1.72 14.88
N THR A 41 -4.38 2.80 15.50
CA THR A 41 -5.25 3.83 14.89
C THR A 41 -4.49 5.14 14.71
N LEU A 42 -4.81 5.89 13.66
CA LEU A 42 -4.26 7.23 13.44
C LEU A 42 -4.82 8.21 14.47
N GLU A 43 -3.97 9.10 14.96
CA GLU A 43 -4.34 10.15 15.90
C GLU A 43 -4.19 11.54 15.29
N GLU A 44 -4.84 12.53 15.91
CA GLU A 44 -4.71 13.92 15.48
C GLU A 44 -3.27 14.39 15.64
N ASN A 45 -2.74 15.08 14.61
CA ASN A 45 -1.35 15.54 14.50
C ASN A 45 -0.29 14.46 14.21
N ASP A 46 -0.68 13.22 13.89
CA ASP A 46 0.27 12.23 13.37
C ASP A 46 0.92 12.70 12.05
N VAL A 47 2.24 12.59 11.98
CA VAL A 47 2.98 12.81 10.73
C VAL A 47 3.06 11.48 9.98
N VAL A 48 2.36 11.38 8.86
CA VAL A 48 2.21 10.14 8.08
C VAL A 48 3.08 10.18 6.82
N LYS A 49 3.76 9.07 6.55
CA LYS A 49 4.60 8.83 5.36
C LYS A 49 4.13 7.60 4.60
#